data_AF-A0A165ZVP4-F1
#
_entry.id   AF-A0A165ZVP4-F1
#
_cell.length_a   1.000
_cell.length_b   1.000
_cell.length_c   1.000
_cell.angle_alpha   90.00
_cell.angle_beta   90.00
_cell.angle_gamma   90.00
#
_symmetry.space_group_name_H-M   'P 1'
#
loop_
_entity.id
_entity.type
_entity.pdbx_description
1 polymer ?
#
loop_
_entity_poly.entity_id
_entity_poly.type
_entity_poly.pdbx_seq_one_letter_code
_entity_poly.pdbx_strand_id
1 'polypeptide(L)' 'QFMTGKIRILCATDAAGMGCNVPDIRYSVVIGLPETLSVLAQRWGRAARNRTMDGTCLLLVPEWAFR' A
#
# COMPACT_ATOMS: atom_id res chain seq x y z
N GLN A 1 8.92 6.83 -14.23
CA GLN A 1 7.76 6.33 -15.00
C GLN A 1 6.49 6.24 -14.13
N PHE A 2 6.55 5.63 -12.94
CA PHE A 2 5.43 5.64 -11.99
C PHE A 2 5.08 7.06 -11.50
N MET A 3 6.07 7.81 -11.01
CA MET A 3 5.89 9.21 -10.59
C MET A 3 5.38 10.14 -11.69
N THR A 4 5.57 9.78 -12.96
CA THR A 4 5.13 10.58 -14.12
C THR A 4 3.75 10.11 -14.63
N GLY A 5 3.07 9.21 -13.91
CA GLY A 5 1.77 8.65 -14.28
C GLY A 5 1.77 7.67 -15.46
N LYS A 6 2.93 7.36 -16.05
CA LYS A 6 3.04 6.42 -17.18
C LYS A 6 2.79 4.97 -16.74
N ILE A 7 3.10 4.66 -15.49
CA ILE A 7 2.77 3.39 -14.84
C ILE A 7 1.72 3.71 -13.77
N ARG A 8 0.60 2.98 -13.76
CA ARG A 8 -0.51 3.20 -12.82
C ARG A 8 -0.51 2.23 -11.63
N ILE A 9 0.16 1.09 -11.78
CA ILE A 9 0.23 0.05 -10.75
C ILE A 9 1.70 -0.30 -10.56
N LEU A 10 2.16 -0.20 -9.31
CA LEU A 10 3.50 -0.60 -8.90
C LEU A 10 3.38 -1.76 -7.92
N CYS A 11 3.93 -2.91 -8.28
CA CYS A 11 4.07 -4.04 -7.36
C CYS A 11 5.41 -3.91 -6.64
N ALA A 12 5.40 -3.98 -5.31
CA ALA A 12 6.58 -3.83 -4.47
C ALA A 12 6.56 -4.85 -3.33
N THR A 13 7.74 -5.38 -2.99
CA THR A 13 7.99 -6.03 -1.70
C THR A 13 8.40 -4.97 -0.67
N ASP A 14 8.45 -5.31 0.62
CA ASP A 14 8.80 -4.33 1.68
C ASP A 14 10.14 -3.63 1.43
N ALA A 15 11.10 -4.32 0.82
CA ALA A 15 12.41 -3.76 0.45
C ALA A 15 12.30 -2.59 -0.56
N ALA A 16 11.29 -2.59 -1.42
CA ALA A 16 11.00 -1.51 -2.37
C ALA A 16 10.03 -0.45 -1.81
N GLY A 17 9.33 -0.74 -0.70
CA GLY A 17 8.38 0.17 -0.06
C GLY A 17 9.04 1.17 0.91
N MET A 18 10.22 0.85 1.43
CA MET A 18 10.98 1.76 2.31
C MET A 18 11.78 2.79 1.48
N GLY A 19 11.63 4.07 1.82
CA GLY A 19 12.36 5.17 1.15
C GLY A 19 11.66 5.80 -0.07
N CYS A 20 10.74 5.11 -0.75
CA CYS A 20 9.97 5.73 -1.84
C CYS A 20 8.84 6.62 -1.29
N ASN A 21 8.90 7.92 -1.61
CA ASN A 21 7.85 8.88 -1.28
C ASN A 21 7.04 9.24 -2.52
N VAL A 22 5.93 8.54 -2.74
CA VAL A 22 4.97 8.84 -3.80
C VAL A 22 3.72 9.46 -3.14
N PRO A 23 3.44 10.75 -3.34
CA PRO A 23 2.33 11.43 -2.67
C PRO A 23 0.96 11.04 -3.26
N ASP A 24 0.92 10.63 -4.53
CA ASP A 24 -0.29 10.33 -5.29
C ASP A 24 -0.54 8.81 -5.40
N ILE A 25 -0.76 8.16 -4.26
CA ILE A 25 -1.19 6.76 -4.20
C ILE A 25 -2.62 6.71 -3.67
N ARG A 26 -3.58 6.29 -4.52
CA ARG A 26 -4.99 6.12 -4.13
C ARG A 26 -5.29 4.77 -3.51
N TYR A 27 -4.61 3.73 -3.96
CA TYR A 27 -4.84 2.35 -3.52
C TYR A 27 -3.56 1.76 -2.94
N SER A 28 -3.64 1.27 -1.71
CA SER A 28 -2.61 0.42 -1.12
C SER A 28 -3.19 -0.98 -0.91
N VAL A 29 -2.70 -1.94 -1.68
CA VAL A 29 -3.16 -3.33 -1.66
C VAL A 29 -2.07 -4.18 -1.02
N VAL A 30 -2.37 -4.75 0.14
CA VAL A 30 -1.48 -5.68 0.84
C VAL A 30 -1.99 -7.09 0.58
N ILE A 31 -1.11 -7.94 0.05
CA ILE A 31 -1.41 -9.34 -0.25
C ILE A 31 -0.75 -10.23 0.80
N GLY A 32 -1.52 -11.16 1.34
CA GLY A 32 -1.08 -12.08 2.39
C GLY A 32 -1.20 -11.50 3.80
N LEU A 33 -0.86 -12.33 4.79
CA LEU A 33 -0.92 -11.94 6.20
C LEU A 33 0.37 -11.17 6.57
N PRO A 34 0.30 -9.90 6.98
CA PRO A 34 1.45 -9.20 7.54
C PRO A 34 1.82 -9.79 8.90
N GLU A 35 3.11 -9.75 9.26
CA GLU A 35 3.59 -10.26 10.55
C GLU A 35 2.94 -9.54 11.74
N THR A 36 2.63 -8.25 11.58
CA THR A 36 2.00 -7.44 12.63
C THR A 36 1.04 -6.41 12.04
N LEU A 37 0.10 -5.94 12.87
CA LEU A 37 -0.75 -4.78 12.52
C LEU A 37 0.06 -3.51 12.26
N SER A 38 1.19 -3.34 12.93
CA SER A 38 2.08 -2.19 12.70
C SER A 38 2.68 -2.21 11.30
N VAL A 39 3.08 -3.40 10.79
CA VAL A 39 3.53 -3.56 9.40
C VAL A 39 2.39 -3.23 8.43
N LEU A 40 1.19 -3.71 8.70
CA LEU A 40 0.00 -3.39 7.89
C LEU A 40 -0.26 -1.89 7.83
N ALA A 41 -0.27 -1.22 8.99
CA ALA A 41 -0.48 0.22 9.10
C ALA A 41 0.60 1.02 8.34
N GLN A 42 1.87 0.61 8.41
CA GLN A 42 2.94 1.26 7.65
C GLN A 42 2.76 1.12 6.14
N ARG A 43 2.34 -0.06 5.65
CA ARG A 43 2.05 -0.30 4.23
C ARG A 43 0.84 0.51 3.75
N TRP A 44 -0.21 0.58 4.55
CA TRP A 44 -1.41 1.38 4.26
C TRP A 44 -1.17 2.89 4.35
N GLY A 45 -0.29 3.35 5.24
CA GLY A 45 0.13 4.76 5.33
C GLY A 45 0.88 5.30 4.11
N ARG A 46 1.03 4.49 3.05
CA ARG A 46 1.51 4.93 1.73
C ARG A 46 0.39 5.51 0.87
N ALA A 47 -0.86 5.10 1.08
CA ALA A 47 -2.00 5.70 0.40
C ALA A 47 -2.34 7.08 1.00
N ALA A 48 -2.95 7.95 0.21
CA ALA A 48 -3.46 9.25 0.64
C ALA A 48 -2.46 10.13 1.42
N ARG A 49 -1.21 10.15 0.98
CA ARG A 49 -0.20 11.06 1.56
C ARG A 49 -0.49 12.54 1.28
N ASN A 50 -1.29 12.82 0.25
CA ASN A 50 -1.83 14.14 0.01
C ASN A 50 -3.07 14.37 0.90
N ARG A 51 -3.08 15.47 1.67
CA ARG A 51 -4.16 15.84 2.60
C ARG A 51 -5.52 16.10 1.93
N THR A 52 -5.54 16.35 0.63
CA THR A 52 -6.77 16.61 -0.13
C THR A 52 -7.30 15.38 -0.84
N MET A 53 -6.78 14.19 -0.50
CA MET A 53 -7.04 12.97 -1.23
C MET A 53 -7.45 11.85 -0.27
N ASP A 54 -8.49 11.13 -0.66
CA ASP A 54 -8.89 9.90 0.03
C ASP A 54 -8.10 8.70 -0.50
N GLY A 55 -7.84 7.77 0.42
CA GLY A 55 -7.09 6.54 0.14
C GLY A 55 -7.94 5.32 0.44
N THR A 56 -7.80 4.28 -0.37
CA THR A 56 -8.40 2.98 -0.13
C THR A 56 -7.31 1.97 0.19
N CYS A 57 -7.46 1.33 1.34
CA CYS A 57 -6.53 0.36 1.87
C CYS A 57 -7.19 -1.02 1.84
N LEU A 58 -6.61 -1.96 1.09
CA LEU A 58 -7.12 -3.31 0.93
C LEU A 58 -6.13 -4.29 1.53
N LEU A 59 -6.66 -5.27 2.27
CA LEU A 59 -5.92 -6.44 2.74
C LEU A 59 -6.54 -7.67 2.08
N LEU A 60 -5.79 -8.30 1.19
CA LEU A 60 -6.17 -9.54 0.53
C LEU A 60 -5.52 -10.70 1.27
N VAL A 61 -6.33 -11.46 2.01
CA VAL A 61 -5.88 -12.63 2.78
C VAL A 61 -6.73 -13.84 2.44
N PRO A 62 -6.22 -15.06 2.68
CA PRO A 62 -7.03 -16.27 2.59
C PRO A 62 -8.22 -16.22 3.56
N GLU A 63 -9.30 -16.90 3.22
CA GLU A 63 -10.53 -16.94 4.03
C GLU A 63 -10.29 -17.42 5.46
N TRP A 64 -9.34 -18.34 5.65
CA TRP A 64 -9.00 -18.88 6.97
C TRP A 64 -8.34 -17.86 7.91
N ALA A 65 -7.85 -16.72 7.41
CA ALA A 65 -7.13 -15.73 8.22
C ALA A 65 -8.01 -14.98 9.23
N PHE A 66 -9.34 -15.03 9.06
CA PHE A 66 -10.32 -14.36 9.93
C PHE A 66 -11.35 -15.32 10.53
N ARG A 67 -11.06 -16.63 10.52
CA ARG A 67 -11.90 -17.63 11.19
C ARG A 67 -11.42 -17.91 12.60
#